data_AF-A0A497ZVV2-F1
#
_entry.id   AF-A0A497ZVV2-F1
#
_cell.length_a   1.000
_cell.length_b   1.000
_cell.length_c   1.000
_cell.angle_alpha   90.00
_cell.angle_beta   90.00
_cell.angle_gamma   90.00
#
_symmetry.space_group_name_H-M   'P 1'
#
loop_
_entity.id
_entity.type
_entity.pdbx_description
1 polymer ?
#
loop_
_entity_poly.entity_id
_entity_poly.type
_entity_poly.pdbx_seq_one_letter_code
_entity_poly.pdbx_strand_id
1 'polypeptide(L)'
;MKQFLLIAFCAASVTAVAHTVDAAQIKRACLASDREAATRARCTCIQRVADQALTRGDQKTVAKWFEDPHQAQELKMSQTARDDALWDRYQNFGLMAQAICS
;
A
#
# COMPACT_ATOMS: atom_id res chain seq x y z
N MET A 1 -49.14 -27.16 0.03
CA MET A 1 -48.62 -28.54 -0.18
C MET A 1 -47.22 -28.38 -0.77
N LYS A 2 -46.15 -28.19 0.01
CA LYS A 2 -45.45 -29.10 0.93
C LYS A 2 -44.75 -30.24 0.19
N GLN A 3 -43.52 -29.99 -0.27
CA GLN A 3 -42.49 -31.03 -0.37
C GLN A 3 -41.14 -30.43 0.04
N PHE A 4 -40.73 -30.83 1.25
CA PHE A 4 -39.38 -30.71 1.78
C PHE A 4 -38.46 -31.62 1.00
N LEU A 5 -37.35 -31.09 0.46
CA LEU A 5 -36.19 -31.89 0.12
C LEU A 5 -34.98 -31.30 0.83
N LEU A 6 -34.59 -32.02 1.88
CA LEU A 6 -33.38 -31.84 2.67
C LEU A 6 -32.19 -32.22 1.79
N ILE A 7 -31.35 -31.24 1.47
CA ILE A 7 -30.00 -31.50 0.94
C ILE A 7 -29.03 -31.12 2.03
N ALA A 8 -28.55 -32.13 2.75
CA ALA A 8 -27.36 -32.04 3.56
C ALA A 8 -26.16 -31.87 2.62
N PHE A 9 -25.62 -30.65 2.54
CA PHE A 9 -24.35 -30.42 1.87
C PHE A 9 -23.32 -29.98 2.91
N CYS A 10 -22.23 -30.72 2.96
CA CYS A 10 -21.17 -30.63 3.95
C CYS A 10 -20.65 -29.19 4.06
N ALA A 11 -20.76 -28.61 5.26
CA ALA A 11 -20.06 -27.38 5.62
C ALA A 11 -18.56 -27.70 5.76
N ALA A 12 -17.85 -27.84 4.64
CA ALA A 12 -16.41 -27.67 4.61
C ALA A 12 -16.14 -26.17 4.75
N SER A 13 -16.02 -25.69 5.99
CA SER A 13 -15.54 -24.34 6.29
C SER A 13 -14.08 -24.25 5.85
N VAL A 14 -13.87 -23.90 4.57
CA VAL A 14 -12.60 -23.40 4.09
C VAL A 14 -12.36 -22.09 4.83
N THR A 15 -11.58 -22.13 5.90
CA THR A 15 -11.01 -20.91 6.48
C THR A 15 -10.03 -20.36 5.46
N ALA A 16 -10.50 -19.42 4.63
CA ALA A 16 -9.65 -18.66 3.75
C ALA A 16 -8.61 -17.94 4.61
N VAL A 17 -7.38 -18.45 4.61
CA VAL A 17 -6.24 -17.72 5.17
C VAL A 17 -6.06 -16.50 4.28
N ALA A 18 -6.50 -15.34 4.75
CA ALA A 18 -6.21 -14.08 4.09
C ALA A 18 -4.70 -13.88 4.14
N HIS A 19 -4.00 -14.30 3.09
CA HIS A 19 -2.60 -13.95 2.92
C HIS A 19 -2.53 -12.43 2.81
N THR A 20 -2.06 -11.78 3.87
CA THR A 20 -1.69 -10.37 3.82
C THR A 20 -0.50 -10.26 2.88
N VAL A 21 -0.75 -10.04 1.59
CA VAL A 21 0.26 -9.65 0.61
C VAL A 21 0.65 -8.20 0.91
N ASP A 22 1.21 -7.96 2.09
CA ASP A 22 1.65 -6.64 2.55
C ASP A 22 3.05 -6.30 2.01
N ALA A 23 3.80 -7.33 1.58
CA ALA A 23 5.19 -7.25 1.14
C ALA A 23 5.44 -6.40 -0.13
N ALA A 24 4.41 -5.76 -0.71
CA ALA A 24 4.56 -5.01 -1.96
C ALA A 24 3.50 -3.90 -2.16
N GLN A 25 2.96 -3.31 -1.08
CA GLN A 25 1.86 -2.35 -1.22
C GLN A 25 2.25 -1.06 -1.97
N ILE A 26 3.45 -0.53 -1.75
CA ILE A 26 3.96 0.64 -2.50
C ILE A 26 4.20 0.27 -3.97
N LYS A 27 4.74 -0.93 -4.26
CA LYS A 27 4.86 -1.41 -5.64
C LYS A 27 3.52 -1.49 -6.34
N ARG A 28 2.49 -2.05 -5.67
CA ARG A 28 1.13 -2.13 -6.25
C ARG A 28 0.56 -0.75 -6.51
N ALA A 29 0.67 0.16 -5.54
CA ALA A 29 0.20 1.53 -5.68
C ALA A 29 0.93 2.30 -6.79
N CYS A 30 2.26 2.12 -6.88
CA CYS A 30 3.07 2.67 -7.96
C CYS A 30 2.63 2.16 -9.34
N LEU A 31 2.42 0.85 -9.49
CA LEU A 31 1.96 0.26 -10.75
C LEU A 31 0.53 0.65 -11.12
N ALA A 32 -0.31 0.91 -10.13
CA ALA A 32 -1.67 1.38 -10.33
C ALA A 32 -1.75 2.88 -10.63
N SER A 33 -0.65 3.62 -10.48
CA SER A 33 -0.64 5.03 -10.87
C SER A 33 -0.62 5.16 -12.39
N ASP A 34 -1.40 6.09 -12.94
CA ASP A 34 -1.43 6.41 -14.39
C ASP A 34 -0.18 7.16 -14.87
N ARG A 35 0.98 6.96 -14.23
CA ARG A 35 2.24 7.63 -14.54
C ARG A 35 3.03 6.79 -15.53
N GLU A 36 3.51 7.40 -16.62
CA GLU A 36 4.34 6.71 -17.63
C GLU A 36 5.58 6.01 -17.03
N ALA A 37 6.16 6.60 -15.98
CA ALA A 37 7.32 6.05 -15.28
C ALA A 37 7.01 4.87 -14.33
N ALA A 38 5.77 4.38 -14.26
CA ALA A 38 5.34 3.28 -13.40
C ALA A 38 5.68 1.89 -14.00
N THR A 39 6.95 1.66 -14.35
CA THR A 39 7.36 0.34 -14.85
C THR A 39 7.49 -0.69 -13.72
N ARG A 40 7.35 -1.99 -14.04
CA ARG A 40 7.54 -3.07 -13.06
C ARG A 40 8.91 -3.04 -12.39
N ALA A 41 9.96 -2.74 -13.15
CA ALA A 41 11.32 -2.64 -12.63
C ALA A 41 11.44 -1.47 -11.64
N ARG A 42 11.01 -0.27 -12.06
CA ARG A 42 11.07 0.94 -11.25
C ARG A 42 10.22 0.83 -9.99
N CYS A 43 8.97 0.38 -10.09
CA CYS A 43 8.11 0.18 -8.91
C CYS A 43 8.63 -0.90 -7.94
N THR A 44 9.36 -1.91 -8.44
CA THR A 44 10.04 -2.87 -7.57
C THR A 44 11.22 -2.22 -6.84
N CYS A 45 11.98 -1.35 -7.52
CA CYS A 45 13.02 -0.55 -6.87
C CYS A 45 12.44 0.36 -5.77
N ILE A 46 11.37 1.10 -6.10
CA ILE A 46 10.69 2.01 -5.16
C ILE A 46 10.20 1.25 -3.92
N GLN A 47 9.64 0.05 -4.08
CA GLN A 47 9.24 -0.77 -2.92
C GLN A 47 10.44 -1.13 -2.03
N ARG A 48 11.57 -1.55 -2.60
CA ARG A 48 12.77 -1.86 -1.80
C ARG A 48 13.28 -0.64 -1.03
N VAL A 49 13.21 0.55 -1.64
CA VAL A 49 13.56 1.80 -0.94
C VAL A 49 12.55 2.08 0.17
N ALA A 50 11.25 1.86 -0.07
CA ALA A 50 10.22 2.00 0.96
C ALA A 50 10.44 1.03 2.14
N ASP A 51 10.87 -0.20 1.89
CA ASP A 51 11.18 -1.17 2.95
C ASP A 51 12.35 -0.75 3.85
N GLN A 52 13.23 0.12 3.35
CA GLN A 52 14.36 0.67 4.11
C GLN A 52 13.99 1.97 4.84
N ALA A 53 13.17 2.81 4.21
CA ALA A 53 12.90 4.17 4.69
C ALA A 53 11.61 4.33 5.51
N LEU A 54 10.64 3.42 5.33
CA LEU A 54 9.29 3.53 5.87
C LEU A 54 8.92 2.31 6.72
N THR A 55 8.21 2.55 7.83
CA THR A 55 7.59 1.44 8.58
C THR A 55 6.43 0.83 7.78
N ARG A 56 5.97 -0.37 8.14
CA ARG A 56 4.79 -0.98 7.52
C ARG A 56 3.54 -0.09 7.61
N GLY A 57 3.37 0.60 8.73
CA GLY A 57 2.28 1.56 8.93
C GLY A 57 2.40 2.76 8.01
N ASP A 58 3.61 3.31 7.87
CA ASP A 58 3.88 4.43 6.97
C ASP A 58 3.62 4.02 5.52
N GLN A 59 4.10 2.85 5.09
CA GLN A 59 3.87 2.33 3.74
C GLN A 59 2.37 2.19 3.43
N LYS A 60 1.53 1.82 4.42
CA LYS A 60 0.08 1.71 4.24
C LYS A 60 -0.57 3.07 4.02
N THR A 61 -0.10 4.10 4.72
CA THR A 61 -0.56 5.48 4.53
C THR A 61 -0.07 6.03 3.20
N VAL A 62 1.24 5.94 2.93
CA VAL A 62 1.87 6.46 1.71
C VAL A 62 1.35 5.75 0.45
N ALA A 63 1.01 4.46 0.51
CA ALA A 63 0.41 3.75 -0.63
C ALA A 63 -0.90 4.40 -1.09
N LYS A 64 -1.70 4.94 -0.16
CA LYS A 64 -2.96 5.65 -0.51
C LYS A 64 -2.69 6.96 -1.25
N TRP A 65 -1.55 7.60 -0.99
CA TRP A 65 -1.21 8.88 -1.63
C TRP A 65 -0.87 8.75 -3.12
N PHE A 66 -0.58 7.54 -3.60
CA PHE A 66 -0.45 7.29 -5.04
C PHE A 66 -1.79 7.42 -5.77
N GLU A 67 -2.90 7.04 -5.11
CA GLU A 67 -4.26 7.17 -5.62
C GLU A 67 -4.82 8.56 -5.36
N ASP A 68 -4.63 9.08 -4.14
CA ASP A 68 -5.12 10.38 -3.72
C ASP A 68 -3.98 11.25 -3.14
N PRO A 69 -3.31 12.05 -3.99
CA PRO A 69 -2.25 12.95 -3.55
C PRO A 69 -2.72 14.04 -2.57
N HIS A 70 -4.03 14.29 -2.44
CA HIS A 70 -4.55 15.31 -1.51
C HIS A 70 -4.30 14.92 -0.05
N GLN A 71 -4.36 13.63 0.28
CA GLN A 71 -4.06 13.14 1.63
C GLN A 71 -2.63 13.47 2.08
N ALA A 72 -1.66 13.51 1.15
CA ALA A 72 -0.30 13.93 1.47
C ALA A 72 -0.25 15.45 1.79
N GLN A 73 -1.07 16.26 1.12
CA GLN A 73 -1.18 17.70 1.41
C GLN A 73 -1.86 17.96 2.74
N GLU A 74 -2.96 17.26 3.04
CA GLU A 74 -3.62 17.35 4.35
C GLU A 74 -2.66 16.99 5.49
N LEU A 75 -1.92 15.88 5.33
CA LEU A 75 -0.93 15.47 6.32
C LEU A 75 0.15 16.52 6.51
N LYS A 76 0.66 17.12 5.43
CA LYS A 76 1.66 18.19 5.48
C LYS A 76 1.14 19.47 6.17
N MET A 77 -0.16 19.75 6.09
CA MET A 77 -0.78 20.91 6.75
C MET A 77 -1.19 20.64 8.19
N SER A 78 -1.16 19.38 8.63
CA SER A 78 -1.42 19.00 10.01
C SER A 78 -0.39 19.64 10.96
N GLN A 79 -0.80 19.86 12.21
CA GLN A 79 0.05 20.47 13.24
C GLN A 79 0.44 19.45 14.32
N THR A 80 0.42 18.16 13.98
CA THR A 80 0.76 17.09 14.93
C THR A 80 2.17 16.55 14.70
N ALA A 81 2.91 16.35 15.79
CA ALA A 81 4.27 15.81 15.72
C ALA A 81 4.35 14.41 15.07
N ARG A 82 3.26 13.63 15.13
CA ARG A 82 3.18 12.32 14.48
C ARG A 82 3.18 12.46 12.96
N ASP A 83 2.42 13.42 12.45
CA ASP A 83 2.29 13.68 11.02
C ASP A 83 3.58 14.28 10.47
N ASP A 84 4.18 15.24 11.20
CA ASP A 84 5.50 15.79 10.86
C ASP A 84 6.56 14.69 10.75
N ALA A 85 6.60 13.77 11.71
CA ALA A 85 7.56 12.66 11.67
C ALA A 85 7.33 11.73 10.47
N LEU A 86 6.08 11.47 10.08
CA LEU A 86 5.78 10.71 8.86
C LEU A 86 6.19 11.50 7.62
N TRP A 87 5.92 12.81 7.59
CA TRP A 87 6.32 13.68 6.48
C TRP A 87 7.84 13.67 6.26
N ASP A 88 8.63 13.74 7.34
CA ASP A 88 10.10 13.65 7.26
C ASP A 88 10.59 12.32 6.68
N ARG A 89 10.02 11.19 7.14
CA ARG A 89 10.35 9.86 6.59
C ARG A 89 9.94 9.75 5.12
N TYR A 90 8.78 10.31 4.75
CA TYR A 90 8.31 10.33 3.37
C TYR A 90 9.21 11.16 2.45
N GLN A 91 9.68 12.32 2.90
CA GLN A 91 10.64 13.14 2.15
C GLN A 91 11.96 12.38 1.92
N ASN A 92 12.50 11.76 2.97
CA ASN A 92 13.71 10.95 2.85
C ASN A 92 13.52 9.78 1.86
N PHE A 93 12.39 9.06 1.96
CA PHE A 93 12.01 8.03 1.00
C PHE A 93 12.00 8.54 -0.46
N GLY A 94 11.41 9.72 -0.70
CA GLY A 94 11.35 10.33 -2.03
C GLY A 94 12.74 10.66 -2.59
N LEU A 95 13.61 11.25 -1.78
CA LEU A 95 14.99 11.56 -2.15
C LEU A 95 15.79 10.29 -2.48
N MET A 96 15.68 9.25 -1.65
CA MET A 96 16.33 7.97 -1.89
C MET A 96 15.82 7.31 -3.17
N ALA A 97 14.50 7.33 -3.40
CA ALA A 97 13.91 6.74 -4.60
C ALA A 97 14.36 7.46 -5.86
N GLN A 98 14.47 8.80 -5.84
CA GLN A 98 14.98 9.59 -6.96
C GLN A 98 16.46 9.31 -7.25
N ALA A 99 17.27 9.11 -6.22
CA ALA A 99 18.70 8.83 -6.36
C ALA A 99 18.99 7.40 -6.85
N ILE A 100 18.16 6.42 -6.48
CA ILE A 100 18.45 5.00 -6.66
C ILE A 100 17.68 4.39 -7.85
N CYS A 101 16.45 4.83 -8.11
CA CYS A 101 15.54 4.14 -9.03
C CYS A 101 15.43 4.85 -10.38
N SER A 102 15.83 4.14 -11.45
CA SER A 102 15.68 4.52 -12.86
C SER A 102 14.40 3.98 -13.49
#